data_AF-Q0CZV6-F1
#
_entry.id   AF-Q0CZV6-F1
#
_cell.length_a   1.000
_cell.length_b   1.000
_cell.length_c   1.000
_cell.angle_alpha   90.00
_cell.angle_beta   90.00
_cell.angle_gamma   90.00
#
_symmetry.space_group_name_H-M   'P 1'
#
loop_
_entity.id
_entity.type
_entity.pdbx_description
1 polymer ?
#
loop_
_entity_poly.entity_id
_entity_poly.type
_entity_poly.pdbx_seq_one_letter_code
_entity_poly.pdbx_strand_id
1 'polypeptide(L)'
;MNTAICRAGLYVDDRIGVLWSGAEDEILKQSVAHTVARLYAAGYSLRDAARQAVDLISRAGAPCAVVAVDASGKSVVESNARHFPIARGSSSTSPKILIHPTTVLVLPTLQFFEDSHMVIGNSRYPSTRGHIVAALKLGASNLFALPLDDFLHVMNVLHATAAVLGEYYKVERCALITEGANKLSIWPLHGLSRDWKPVTSEVKEFHRTFPGYVSSHDGPMMASAHLDEICHKIQSVSGLSPPFDNRFDGPDDDGNLFARIIRGQLPQWRIWEDEDHVAFLTPFANAEGFTVLVPRAHLSSDIFAIEPLSYTNLMKAAHKVAGFLTQAFGIQQCGMIFEGFEIDYAHVKLIPIHAASETSDDPLEAVEPFHETYQGYVSSLSGPITQDLPALGRAAQALRRLMPTDISNALSTSTIVRAPKEPEYGH
;
A
#
# COMPACT_ATOMS: atom_id res chain seq x y z
N MET A 1 24.20 -34.82 19.28
CA MET A 1 25.12 -33.72 18.92
C MET A 1 24.39 -32.42 19.23
N ASN A 2 24.80 -31.74 20.30
CA ASN A 2 24.22 -30.46 20.72
C ASN A 2 24.89 -29.34 19.92
N THR A 3 24.29 -28.93 18.82
CA THR A 3 24.56 -27.63 18.20
C THR A 3 23.48 -26.68 18.68
N ALA A 4 23.69 -26.14 19.88
CA ALA A 4 22.90 -25.04 20.41
C ALA A 4 23.25 -23.79 19.59
N ILE A 5 22.50 -23.55 18.52
CA ILE A 5 22.31 -22.20 18.02
C ILE A 5 21.37 -21.56 19.05
N CYS A 6 21.90 -20.68 19.92
CA CYS A 6 21.08 -19.93 20.87
C CYS A 6 19.86 -19.38 20.13
N ARG A 7 18.65 -19.67 20.62
CA ARG A 7 17.36 -19.20 20.09
C ARG A 7 16.87 -19.84 18.79
N ALA A 8 17.32 -21.05 18.46
CA ALA A 8 16.79 -21.83 17.34
C ALA A 8 16.66 -23.32 17.67
N GLY A 9 15.74 -24.01 16.99
CA GLY A 9 15.55 -25.45 17.17
C GLY A 9 15.09 -26.15 15.88
N LEU A 10 15.23 -27.48 15.87
CA LEU A 10 14.95 -28.33 14.72
C LEU A 10 14.13 -29.55 15.16
N TYR A 11 13.10 -29.87 14.38
CA TYR A 11 12.31 -31.09 14.48
C TYR A 11 12.31 -31.75 13.11
N VAL A 12 12.53 -33.06 13.04
CA VAL A 12 12.50 -33.82 11.80
C VAL A 12 11.86 -35.18 12.06
N ASP A 13 10.92 -35.56 11.21
CA ASP A 13 10.39 -36.93 11.10
C ASP A 13 10.45 -37.42 9.64
N ASP A 14 9.78 -38.53 9.33
CA ASP A 14 9.71 -39.12 7.99
C ASP A 14 8.91 -38.29 6.97
N ARG A 15 8.15 -37.29 7.43
CA ARG A 15 7.22 -36.49 6.62
C ARG A 15 7.61 -35.03 6.52
N ILE A 16 8.19 -34.46 7.57
CA ILE A 16 8.42 -33.02 7.69
C ILE A 16 9.68 -32.69 8.51
N GLY A 17 10.42 -31.69 8.06
CA GLY A 17 11.44 -30.98 8.83
C GLY A 17 10.96 -29.56 9.17
N VAL A 18 11.09 -29.15 10.43
CA VAL A 18 10.71 -27.82 10.90
C VAL A 18 11.87 -27.20 11.66
N LEU A 19 12.39 -26.09 11.14
CA LEU A 19 13.36 -25.22 11.79
C LEU A 19 12.63 -23.96 12.29
N TRP A 20 13.00 -23.46 13.45
CA TRP A 20 12.45 -22.21 13.96
C TRP A 20 13.51 -21.38 14.68
N SER A 21 13.28 -20.08 14.81
CA SER A 21 14.09 -19.18 15.63
C SER A 21 13.23 -18.07 16.25
N GLY A 22 13.61 -17.57 17.43
CA GLY A 22 12.92 -16.47 18.13
C GLY A 22 13.03 -16.54 19.66
N ALA A 23 12.12 -15.91 20.40
CA ALA A 23 12.15 -15.90 21.87
C ALA A 23 11.92 -17.30 22.47
N GLU A 24 12.97 -17.89 23.06
CA GLU A 24 13.04 -19.29 23.50
C GLU A 24 11.90 -19.73 24.42
N ASP A 25 11.53 -18.91 25.40
CA ASP A 25 10.49 -19.26 26.38
C ASP A 25 9.12 -19.45 25.74
N GLU A 26 8.74 -18.60 24.78
CA GLU A 26 7.44 -18.70 24.11
C GLU A 26 7.42 -19.81 23.06
N ILE A 27 8.54 -20.03 22.37
CA ILE A 27 8.68 -21.10 21.39
C ILE A 27 8.58 -22.49 22.03
N LEU A 28 9.21 -22.67 23.20
CA LEU A 28 9.13 -23.92 23.96
C LEU A 28 7.73 -24.11 24.55
N LYS A 29 7.11 -23.05 25.12
CA LYS A 29 5.74 -23.12 25.65
C LYS A 29 4.70 -23.46 24.58
N GLN A 30 4.83 -22.88 23.38
CA GLN A 30 3.86 -23.05 22.30
C GLN A 30 4.12 -24.29 21.42
N SER A 31 5.19 -25.05 21.69
CA SER A 31 5.53 -26.28 20.97
C SER A 31 5.48 -26.11 19.44
N VAL A 32 6.09 -25.04 18.92
CA VAL A 32 5.98 -24.58 17.51
C VAL A 32 6.14 -25.72 16.52
N ALA A 33 7.23 -26.47 16.61
CA ALA A 33 7.53 -27.56 15.71
C ALA A 33 6.47 -28.67 15.75
N HIS A 34 6.02 -29.01 16.97
CA HIS A 34 4.98 -30.01 17.16
C HIS A 34 3.64 -29.52 16.59
N THR A 35 3.31 -28.24 16.74
CA THR A 35 2.10 -27.65 16.17
C THR A 35 2.12 -27.74 14.64
N VAL A 36 3.24 -27.40 14.00
CA VAL A 36 3.38 -27.53 12.53
C VAL A 36 3.22 -28.98 12.10
N ALA A 37 3.97 -29.91 12.72
CA ALA A 37 3.92 -31.33 12.38
C ALA A 37 2.51 -31.92 12.58
N ARG A 38 1.85 -31.60 13.69
CA ARG A 38 0.49 -32.05 14.01
C ARG A 38 -0.54 -31.52 13.01
N LEU A 39 -0.48 -30.24 12.65
CA LEU A 39 -1.40 -29.65 11.67
C LEU A 39 -1.17 -30.22 10.27
N TYR A 40 0.09 -30.39 9.86
CA TYR A 40 0.41 -31.00 8.58
C TYR A 40 -0.07 -32.46 8.51
N ALA A 41 0.12 -33.24 9.58
CA ALA A 41 -0.40 -34.60 9.69
C ALA A 41 -1.95 -34.65 9.67
N ALA A 42 -2.62 -33.58 10.09
CA ALA A 42 -4.07 -33.42 10.02
C ALA A 42 -4.59 -32.98 8.63
N GLY A 43 -3.72 -32.84 7.63
CA GLY A 43 -4.10 -32.53 6.24
C GLY A 43 -4.07 -31.04 5.87
N TYR A 44 -3.61 -30.16 6.76
CA TYR A 44 -3.39 -28.75 6.42
C TYR A 44 -2.23 -28.61 5.44
N SER A 45 -2.27 -27.55 4.60
CA SER A 45 -1.13 -27.24 3.76
C SER A 45 0.09 -26.90 4.63
N LEU A 46 1.30 -27.17 4.12
CA LEU A 46 2.55 -26.87 4.82
C LEU A 46 2.62 -25.39 5.26
N ARG A 47 2.12 -24.48 4.41
CA ARG A 47 2.07 -23.05 4.69
C ARG A 47 1.09 -22.71 5.81
N ASP A 48 -0.12 -23.28 5.77
CA ASP A 48 -1.14 -23.01 6.80
C ASP A 48 -0.73 -23.56 8.16
N ALA A 49 -0.10 -24.73 8.19
CA ALA A 49 0.47 -25.31 9.40
C ALA A 49 1.56 -24.41 10.00
N ALA A 50 2.51 -23.93 9.19
CA ALA A 50 3.56 -23.00 9.61
C ALA A 50 2.98 -21.67 10.10
N ARG A 51 2.02 -21.10 9.36
CA ARG A 51 1.39 -19.81 9.69
C ARG A 51 0.64 -19.87 11.01
N GLN A 52 -0.14 -20.92 11.26
CA GLN A 52 -0.86 -21.09 12.53
C GLN A 52 0.11 -21.20 13.72
N ALA A 53 1.24 -21.87 13.55
CA ALA A 53 2.26 -21.95 14.60
C ALA A 53 2.89 -20.57 14.90
N VAL A 54 3.17 -19.77 13.87
CA VAL A 54 3.65 -18.38 14.02
C VAL A 54 2.58 -17.47 14.65
N ASP A 55 1.30 -17.69 14.34
CA ASP A 55 0.20 -16.87 14.88
C ASP A 55 0.07 -16.99 16.40
N LEU A 56 0.28 -18.19 16.96
CA LEU A 56 0.30 -18.42 18.41
C LEU A 56 1.37 -17.57 19.12
N ILE A 57 2.57 -17.47 18.56
CA ILE A 57 3.65 -16.65 19.12
C ILE A 57 3.40 -15.16 18.86
N SER A 58 2.83 -14.83 17.72
CA SER A 58 2.48 -13.45 17.36
C SER A 58 1.51 -12.84 18.38
N ARG A 59 0.62 -13.64 18.97
CA ARG A 59 -0.26 -13.21 20.08
C ARG A 59 0.51 -12.89 21.36
N ALA A 60 1.64 -13.54 21.61
CA ALA A 60 2.56 -13.22 22.70
C ALA A 60 3.43 -11.98 22.40
N GLY A 61 3.43 -11.47 21.16
CA GLY A 61 4.20 -10.29 20.76
C GLY A 61 5.70 -10.55 20.58
N ALA A 62 6.13 -11.81 20.63
CA ALA A 62 7.53 -12.19 20.47
C ALA A 62 7.91 -12.42 18.99
N PRO A 63 9.12 -12.01 18.55
CA PRO A 63 9.58 -12.31 17.21
C PRO A 63 9.86 -13.80 17.05
N CYS A 64 9.38 -14.38 15.96
CA CYS A 64 9.60 -15.77 15.57
C CYS A 64 9.56 -15.92 14.05
N ALA A 65 10.36 -16.84 13.56
CA ALA A 65 10.27 -17.36 12.21
C ALA A 65 10.32 -18.88 12.22
N VAL A 66 9.60 -19.48 11.28
CA VAL A 66 9.47 -20.92 11.05
C VAL A 66 9.80 -21.20 9.60
N VAL A 67 10.69 -22.16 9.38
CA VAL A 67 10.97 -22.76 8.08
C VAL A 67 10.53 -24.21 8.14
N ALA A 68 9.56 -24.58 7.32
CA ALA A 68 9.07 -25.95 7.24
C ALA A 68 9.35 -26.54 5.86
N VAL A 69 9.79 -27.79 5.80
CA VAL A 69 10.13 -28.53 4.58
C VAL A 69 9.45 -29.89 4.64
N ASP A 70 8.66 -30.25 3.63
CA ASP A 70 8.07 -31.59 3.56
C ASP A 70 8.99 -32.61 2.87
N ALA A 71 8.62 -33.89 2.94
CA ALA A 71 9.36 -34.99 2.34
C ALA A 71 9.55 -34.89 0.81
N SER A 72 8.75 -34.07 0.12
CA SER A 72 8.92 -33.80 -1.32
C SER A 72 9.98 -32.72 -1.61
N GLY A 73 10.49 -32.06 -0.57
CA GLY A 73 11.43 -30.95 -0.68
C GLY A 73 10.76 -29.59 -0.86
N LYS A 74 9.43 -29.50 -0.76
CA LYS A 74 8.70 -28.23 -0.76
C LYS A 74 8.95 -27.52 0.57
N SER A 75 9.37 -26.26 0.51
CA SER A 75 9.69 -25.45 1.69
C SER A 75 8.80 -24.22 1.79
N VAL A 76 8.44 -23.82 3.01
CA VAL A 76 7.77 -22.56 3.32
C VAL A 76 8.49 -21.84 4.44
N VAL A 77 8.38 -20.52 4.44
CA VAL A 77 8.89 -19.64 5.50
C VAL A 77 7.74 -18.77 5.95
N GLU A 78 7.52 -18.74 7.27
CA GLU A 78 6.57 -17.84 7.90
C GLU A 78 7.29 -17.10 9.04
N SER A 79 7.14 -15.79 9.11
CA SER A 79 7.90 -14.94 10.04
C SER A 79 7.09 -13.73 10.45
N ASN A 80 7.00 -13.48 11.75
CA ASN A 80 6.54 -12.18 12.25
C ASN A 80 7.71 -11.21 12.47
N ALA A 81 8.97 -11.58 12.29
CA ALA A 81 10.10 -10.64 12.41
C ALA A 81 10.20 -9.73 11.16
N ARG A 82 10.72 -8.50 11.32
CA ARG A 82 10.94 -7.53 10.22
C ARG A 82 11.69 -8.17 9.06
N HIS A 83 12.84 -8.74 9.40
CA HIS A 83 13.76 -9.42 8.50
C HIS A 83 14.17 -10.73 9.14
N PHE A 84 14.18 -11.80 8.37
CA PHE A 84 14.65 -13.10 8.80
C PHE A 84 15.64 -13.67 7.77
N PRO A 85 16.96 -13.58 8.04
CA PRO A 85 17.98 -14.15 7.17
C PRO A 85 17.87 -15.68 7.12
N ILE A 86 17.83 -16.24 5.92
CA ILE A 86 17.79 -17.68 5.66
C ILE A 86 18.93 -18.03 4.73
N ALA A 87 19.72 -19.02 5.11
CA ALA A 87 20.66 -19.67 4.21
C ALA A 87 20.03 -20.96 3.67
N ARG A 88 19.98 -21.13 2.35
CA ARG A 88 19.57 -22.38 1.69
C ARG A 88 20.71 -22.91 0.84
N GLY A 89 21.04 -24.19 1.01
CA GLY A 89 22.06 -24.89 0.25
C GLY A 89 21.78 -26.37 0.13
N SER A 90 22.55 -27.05 -0.70
CA SER A 90 22.55 -28.50 -0.86
C SER A 90 23.98 -28.98 -1.07
N SER A 91 24.23 -30.29 -1.05
CA SER A 91 25.54 -30.86 -1.35
C SER A 91 26.07 -30.50 -2.75
N SER A 92 25.19 -30.05 -3.65
CA SER A 92 25.52 -29.70 -5.05
C SER A 92 25.42 -28.21 -5.38
N THR A 93 25.07 -27.34 -4.42
CA THR A 93 24.86 -25.91 -4.68
C THR A 93 25.45 -25.07 -3.56
N SER A 94 26.24 -24.05 -3.89
CA SER A 94 26.70 -23.05 -2.92
C SER A 94 25.52 -22.44 -2.15
N PRO A 95 25.66 -22.24 -0.83
CA PRO A 95 24.57 -21.68 -0.02
C PRO A 95 24.24 -20.27 -0.50
N LYS A 96 22.95 -20.03 -0.75
CA LYS A 96 22.40 -18.69 -1.00
C LYS A 96 21.80 -18.16 0.28
N ILE A 97 22.18 -16.94 0.65
CA ILE A 97 21.57 -16.21 1.77
C ILE A 97 20.48 -15.33 1.18
N LEU A 98 19.28 -15.41 1.74
CA LEU A 98 18.12 -14.61 1.38
C LEU A 98 17.58 -13.98 2.64
N ILE A 99 17.21 -12.70 2.60
CA ILE A 99 16.53 -12.06 3.73
C ILE A 99 15.04 -12.13 3.48
N HIS A 100 14.36 -12.93 4.29
CA HIS A 100 12.94 -13.11 4.15
C HIS A 100 12.20 -11.98 4.89
N PRO A 101 11.27 -11.26 4.23
CA PRO A 101 10.47 -10.24 4.89
C PRO A 101 9.45 -10.88 5.85
N THR A 102 8.81 -10.07 6.68
CA THR A 102 7.71 -10.55 7.52
C THR A 102 6.56 -11.08 6.65
N THR A 103 6.00 -12.23 7.04
CA THR A 103 4.74 -12.76 6.48
C THR A 103 3.53 -12.37 7.32
N VAL A 104 3.75 -11.86 8.54
CA VAL A 104 2.72 -11.34 9.45
C VAL A 104 2.80 -9.82 9.48
N LEU A 105 2.11 -9.20 8.51
CA LEU A 105 2.08 -7.73 8.36
C LEU A 105 1.39 -7.04 9.55
N VAL A 106 0.33 -7.65 10.08
CA VAL A 106 -0.44 -7.15 11.22
C VAL A 106 -0.42 -8.18 12.35
N LEU A 107 0.05 -7.81 13.54
CA LEU A 107 -0.03 -8.69 14.70
C LEU A 107 -1.47 -8.76 15.24
N PRO A 108 -1.94 -9.93 15.71
CA PRO A 108 -3.28 -10.07 16.29
C PRO A 108 -3.57 -9.09 17.44
N THR A 109 -2.55 -8.75 18.23
CA THR A 109 -2.68 -7.78 19.34
C THR A 109 -2.82 -6.33 18.90
N LEU A 110 -2.43 -6.02 17.66
CA LEU A 110 -2.44 -4.67 17.07
C LEU A 110 -3.54 -4.49 16.02
N GLN A 111 -4.19 -5.58 15.61
CA GLN A 111 -5.32 -5.58 14.71
C GLN A 111 -6.51 -4.85 15.33
N PHE A 112 -7.24 -4.07 14.54
CA PHE A 112 -8.49 -3.44 14.97
C PHE A 112 -9.65 -3.63 13.98
N PHE A 113 -9.39 -4.10 12.77
CA PHE A 113 -10.42 -4.44 11.79
C PHE A 113 -10.03 -5.69 11.00
N GLU A 114 -11.02 -6.47 10.60
CA GLU A 114 -10.87 -7.67 9.79
C GLU A 114 -12.19 -8.02 9.10
N ASP A 115 -12.11 -8.34 7.81
CA ASP A 115 -13.24 -8.86 7.03
C ASP A 115 -12.77 -10.01 6.11
N SER A 116 -13.53 -10.33 5.05
CA SER A 116 -13.14 -11.36 4.08
C SER A 116 -11.96 -10.97 3.18
N HIS A 117 -11.68 -9.68 3.03
CA HIS A 117 -10.74 -9.15 2.04
C HIS A 117 -9.42 -8.72 2.66
N MET A 118 -9.42 -8.24 3.91
CA MET A 118 -8.23 -7.70 4.56
C MET A 118 -8.21 -7.82 6.09
N VAL A 119 -7.04 -7.53 6.64
CA VAL A 119 -6.79 -7.27 8.07
C VAL A 119 -6.15 -5.90 8.20
N ILE A 120 -6.63 -5.07 9.14
CA ILE A 120 -6.02 -3.77 9.44
C ILE A 120 -5.57 -3.72 10.90
N GLY A 121 -4.37 -3.20 11.13
CA GLY A 121 -3.87 -2.90 12.46
C GLY A 121 -2.77 -1.86 12.50
N ASN A 122 -2.38 -1.48 13.70
CA ASN A 122 -1.29 -0.54 13.92
C ASN A 122 0.04 -1.12 13.44
N SER A 123 0.83 -0.30 12.73
CA SER A 123 2.17 -0.69 12.30
C SER A 123 3.09 -0.86 13.50
N ARG A 124 3.88 -1.93 13.49
CA ARG A 124 5.00 -2.12 14.43
C ARG A 124 6.20 -1.24 14.11
N TYR A 125 6.23 -0.76 12.89
CA TYR A 125 7.30 0.04 12.31
C TYR A 125 6.71 1.39 11.85
N PRO A 126 6.15 2.19 12.77
CA PRO A 126 5.49 3.43 12.40
C PRO A 126 6.53 4.46 11.92
N SER A 127 6.16 5.24 10.90
CA SER A 127 6.92 6.40 10.42
C SER A 127 6.30 7.70 10.93
N THR A 128 5.04 7.62 11.38
CA THR A 128 4.34 8.67 12.10
C THR A 128 3.37 8.05 13.11
N ARG A 129 2.91 8.86 14.07
CA ARG A 129 1.97 8.40 15.10
C ARG A 129 0.66 7.95 14.45
N GLY A 130 0.27 6.71 14.73
CA GLY A 130 -0.95 6.13 14.16
C GLY A 130 -0.79 5.56 12.75
N HIS A 131 0.43 5.39 12.24
CA HIS A 131 0.68 4.63 11.01
C HIS A 131 0.05 3.22 11.13
N ILE A 132 -0.89 2.91 10.24
CA ILE A 132 -1.54 1.59 10.14
C ILE A 132 -1.05 0.84 8.91
N VAL A 133 -1.16 -0.48 8.98
CA VAL A 133 -0.98 -1.38 7.84
C VAL A 133 -2.28 -2.15 7.61
N ALA A 134 -2.70 -2.20 6.35
CA ALA A 134 -3.75 -3.09 5.84
C ALA A 134 -3.12 -4.19 4.99
N ALA A 135 -3.44 -5.44 5.32
CA ALA A 135 -2.92 -6.63 4.65
C ALA A 135 -4.06 -7.37 3.94
N LEU A 136 -3.91 -7.63 2.64
CA LEU A 136 -4.90 -8.39 1.86
C LEU A 136 -4.90 -9.87 2.29
N LYS A 137 -6.10 -10.46 2.39
CA LYS A 137 -6.34 -11.86 2.80
C LYS A 137 -6.61 -12.82 1.65
N LEU A 138 -7.38 -12.35 0.67
CA LEU A 138 -7.61 -13.11 -0.56
C LEU A 138 -6.22 -13.45 -1.11
N GLY A 139 -6.02 -14.62 -1.72
CA GLY A 139 -4.72 -15.00 -2.32
C GLY A 139 -4.17 -14.03 -3.39
N ALA A 140 -4.78 -12.85 -3.53
CA ALA A 140 -4.30 -11.65 -4.17
C ALA A 140 -2.94 -11.21 -3.62
N SER A 141 -1.90 -11.49 -4.41
CA SER A 141 -0.59 -10.88 -4.26
C SER A 141 -0.54 -9.43 -4.77
N ASN A 142 -1.62 -8.94 -5.39
CA ASN A 142 -1.68 -7.65 -6.04
C ASN A 142 -3.06 -7.00 -5.89
N LEU A 143 -3.08 -5.73 -5.46
CA LEU A 143 -4.27 -4.89 -5.28
C LEU A 143 -5.04 -4.65 -6.58
N PHE A 144 -4.36 -4.25 -7.65
CA PHE A 144 -4.95 -3.92 -8.95
C PHE A 144 -5.33 -5.15 -9.77
N ALA A 145 -4.87 -6.34 -9.39
CA ALA A 145 -5.32 -7.61 -9.97
C ALA A 145 -6.65 -8.11 -9.38
N LEU A 146 -7.16 -7.47 -8.33
CA LEU A 146 -8.48 -7.79 -7.77
C LEU A 146 -9.59 -7.50 -8.80
N PRO A 147 -10.68 -8.29 -8.80
CA PRO A 147 -11.94 -7.88 -9.41
C PRO A 147 -12.34 -6.48 -8.94
N LEU A 148 -12.97 -5.69 -9.82
CA LEU A 148 -13.27 -4.29 -9.53
C LEU A 148 -14.07 -4.12 -8.24
N ASP A 149 -15.07 -4.97 -7.99
CA ASP A 149 -15.89 -4.89 -6.78
C ASP A 149 -15.07 -5.14 -5.51
N ASP A 150 -14.14 -6.10 -5.54
CA ASP A 150 -13.23 -6.41 -4.43
C ASP A 150 -12.24 -5.26 -4.20
N PHE A 151 -11.70 -4.68 -5.28
CA PHE A 151 -10.84 -3.50 -5.21
C PHE A 151 -11.59 -2.31 -4.58
N LEU A 152 -12.81 -2.03 -5.03
CA LEU A 152 -13.61 -0.94 -4.49
C LEU A 152 -13.97 -1.18 -3.02
N HIS A 153 -14.32 -2.41 -2.66
CA HIS A 153 -14.52 -2.79 -1.25
C HIS A 153 -13.27 -2.46 -0.42
N VAL A 154 -12.09 -2.87 -0.88
CA VAL A 154 -10.81 -2.57 -0.20
C VAL A 154 -10.62 -1.07 -0.01
N MET A 155 -10.81 -0.27 -1.07
CA MET A 155 -10.63 1.18 -1.00
C MET A 155 -11.65 1.85 -0.08
N ASN A 156 -12.90 1.39 -0.09
CA ASN A 156 -13.97 1.92 0.77
C ASN A 156 -13.72 1.64 2.26
N VAL A 157 -13.17 0.47 2.61
CA VAL A 157 -12.73 0.17 3.97
C VAL A 157 -11.61 1.12 4.41
N LEU A 158 -10.65 1.41 3.51
CA LEU A 158 -9.56 2.35 3.80
C LEU A 158 -10.05 3.79 3.95
N HIS A 159 -11.04 4.19 3.16
CA HIS A 159 -11.72 5.48 3.31
C HIS A 159 -12.37 5.64 4.69
N ALA A 160 -13.16 4.65 5.13
CA ALA A 160 -13.74 4.66 6.47
C ALA A 160 -12.67 4.63 7.58
N THR A 161 -11.58 3.89 7.36
CA THR A 161 -10.45 3.82 8.30
C THR A 161 -9.76 5.18 8.44
N ALA A 162 -9.53 5.91 7.34
CA ALA A 162 -8.92 7.23 7.36
C ALA A 162 -9.75 8.23 8.18
N ALA A 163 -11.08 8.21 8.05
CA ALA A 163 -11.98 9.05 8.85
C ALA A 163 -11.87 8.75 10.35
N VAL A 164 -11.85 7.47 10.74
CA VAL A 164 -11.68 7.03 12.13
C VAL A 164 -10.32 7.46 12.69
N LEU A 165 -9.26 7.36 11.88
CA LEU A 165 -7.92 7.80 12.28
C LEU A 165 -7.85 9.32 12.46
N GLY A 166 -8.47 10.09 11.56
CA GLY A 166 -8.58 11.55 11.68
C GLY A 166 -9.23 11.95 13.00
N GLU A 167 -10.36 11.33 13.34
CA GLU A 167 -11.05 11.60 14.59
C GLU A 167 -10.24 11.18 15.82
N TYR A 168 -9.64 9.99 15.81
CA TYR A 168 -8.92 9.46 16.98
C TYR A 168 -7.61 10.21 17.25
N TYR A 169 -6.81 10.43 16.20
CA TYR A 169 -5.50 11.07 16.31
C TYR A 169 -5.55 12.60 16.22
N LYS A 170 -6.73 13.18 15.98
CA LYS A 170 -6.96 14.62 15.84
C LYS A 170 -6.09 15.21 14.72
N VAL A 171 -6.03 14.51 13.60
CA VAL A 171 -5.40 15.00 12.37
C VAL A 171 -6.47 15.38 11.37
N GLU A 172 -6.19 16.42 10.58
CA GLU A 172 -7.11 16.87 9.54
C GLU A 172 -7.07 15.95 8.30
N ARG A 173 -5.93 15.29 8.04
CA ARG A 173 -5.69 14.53 6.81
C ARG A 173 -4.92 13.24 7.07
N CYS A 174 -5.13 12.25 6.19
CA CYS A 174 -4.36 11.03 6.13
C CYS A 174 -3.80 10.82 4.72
N ALA A 175 -2.57 10.32 4.61
CA ALA A 175 -2.02 9.85 3.35
C ALA A 175 -2.23 8.34 3.19
N LEU A 176 -2.33 7.87 1.94
CA LEU A 176 -2.31 6.44 1.60
C LEU A 176 -1.10 6.15 0.74
N ILE A 177 -0.45 5.02 1.00
CA ILE A 177 0.66 4.54 0.19
C ILE A 177 0.63 3.02 0.07
N THR A 178 0.81 2.53 -1.15
CA THR A 178 0.98 1.10 -1.43
C THR A 178 1.91 0.92 -2.62
N GLU A 179 2.70 -0.15 -2.56
CA GLU A 179 3.50 -0.60 -3.70
C GLU A 179 2.60 -1.30 -4.74
N GLY A 180 1.34 -1.64 -4.42
CA GLY A 180 0.43 -2.40 -5.28
C GLY A 180 0.36 -3.90 -4.96
N ALA A 181 1.20 -4.38 -4.04
CA ALA A 181 1.19 -5.75 -3.55
C ALA A 181 0.06 -5.98 -2.52
N ASN A 182 0.29 -6.86 -1.55
CA ASN A 182 -0.67 -7.20 -0.49
C ASN A 182 -0.64 -6.27 0.73
N LYS A 183 0.18 -5.21 0.72
CA LYS A 183 0.39 -4.27 1.83
C LYS A 183 -0.04 -2.87 1.41
N LEU A 184 -0.92 -2.25 2.19
CA LEU A 184 -1.28 -0.84 2.09
C LEU A 184 -1.04 -0.16 3.44
N SER A 185 -0.66 1.12 3.41
CA SER A 185 -0.38 1.92 4.59
C SER A 185 -1.23 3.20 4.56
N ILE A 186 -1.77 3.58 5.73
CA ILE A 186 -2.35 4.91 5.94
C ILE A 186 -1.53 5.63 7.01
N TRP A 187 -1.16 6.87 6.72
CA TRP A 187 -0.39 7.74 7.60
C TRP A 187 -1.24 8.93 8.05
N PRO A 188 -1.62 9.01 9.34
CA PRO A 188 -2.16 10.25 9.91
C PRO A 188 -1.12 11.38 9.80
N LEU A 189 -1.49 12.51 9.18
CA LEU A 189 -0.56 13.59 8.90
C LEU A 189 -0.62 14.66 10.00
N HIS A 190 0.31 14.58 10.95
CA HIS A 190 0.39 15.47 12.10
C HIS A 190 1.06 16.81 11.77
N GLY A 191 0.75 17.86 12.53
CA GLY A 191 1.42 19.16 12.44
C GLY A 191 0.90 20.09 11.34
N LEU A 192 -0.21 19.74 10.69
CA LEU A 192 -0.83 20.52 9.63
C LEU A 192 -1.94 21.44 10.15
N SER A 193 -2.11 22.59 9.51
CA SER A 193 -3.26 23.49 9.72
C SER A 193 -4.47 23.05 8.89
N ARG A 194 -5.65 23.56 9.26
CA ARG A 194 -6.87 23.43 8.44
C ARG A 194 -6.75 24.15 7.10
N ASP A 195 -6.12 25.32 7.11
CA ASP A 195 -5.82 26.04 5.87
C ASP A 195 -4.76 25.26 5.11
N TRP A 196 -5.08 24.87 3.87
CA TRP A 196 -4.14 24.17 3.02
C TRP A 196 -2.97 25.09 2.67
N LYS A 197 -1.76 24.56 2.82
CA LYS A 197 -0.51 25.18 2.37
C LYS A 197 0.36 24.11 1.75
N PRO A 198 1.12 24.43 0.69
CA PRO A 198 2.01 23.47 0.12
C PRO A 198 3.09 23.09 1.12
N VAL A 199 3.36 21.79 1.24
CA VAL A 199 4.46 21.23 2.04
C VAL A 199 5.20 20.25 1.15
N THR A 200 6.38 20.64 0.70
CA THR A 200 7.15 19.92 -0.33
C THR A 200 8.50 19.47 0.22
N SER A 201 8.98 18.33 -0.25
CA SER A 201 10.35 17.89 -0.01
C SER A 201 11.32 18.44 -1.07
N GLU A 202 12.53 18.83 -0.65
CA GLU A 202 13.63 19.20 -1.56
C GLU A 202 14.34 17.98 -2.15
N VAL A 203 14.14 16.80 -1.56
CA VAL A 203 14.74 15.55 -2.03
C VAL A 203 14.10 15.19 -3.38
N LYS A 204 14.97 14.99 -4.38
CA LYS A 204 14.59 14.46 -5.68
C LYS A 204 15.18 13.07 -5.86
N GLU A 205 14.36 12.12 -6.29
CA GLU A 205 14.80 10.74 -6.56
C GLU A 205 14.28 10.22 -7.89
N PHE A 206 15.04 9.35 -8.53
CA PHE A 206 14.59 8.67 -9.75
C PHE A 206 15.16 7.26 -9.80
N HIS A 207 14.27 6.29 -9.99
CA HIS A 207 14.62 4.89 -10.05
C HIS A 207 14.12 4.28 -11.35
N ARG A 208 15.06 3.77 -12.16
CA ARG A 208 14.73 3.01 -13.38
C ARG A 208 14.12 1.64 -13.08
N THR A 209 14.55 1.04 -11.97
CA THR A 209 14.08 -0.24 -11.47
C THR A 209 13.66 -0.07 -10.01
N PHE A 210 12.70 -0.86 -9.56
CA PHE A 210 12.13 -0.76 -8.22
C PHE A 210 13.20 -0.92 -7.14
N PRO A 211 13.41 0.11 -6.28
CA PRO A 211 14.46 0.09 -5.25
C PRO A 211 14.04 -0.63 -3.96
N GLY A 212 12.90 -1.33 -3.97
CA GLY A 212 12.32 -1.96 -2.78
C GLY A 212 11.31 -1.08 -2.02
N TYR A 213 11.05 0.14 -2.48
CA TYR A 213 10.03 1.04 -1.93
C TYR A 213 9.49 2.00 -2.99
N VAL A 214 8.35 2.64 -2.69
CA VAL A 214 7.86 3.81 -3.41
C VAL A 214 7.79 5.01 -2.48
N SER A 215 7.91 6.22 -3.02
CA SER A 215 7.70 7.46 -2.27
C SER A 215 6.95 8.50 -3.11
N SER A 216 6.49 9.55 -2.44
CA SER A 216 5.89 10.72 -3.10
C SER A 216 6.90 11.78 -3.54
N HIS A 217 8.20 11.58 -3.33
CA HIS A 217 9.24 12.51 -3.78
C HIS A 217 9.17 12.72 -5.28
N ASP A 218 9.34 13.97 -5.71
CA ASP A 218 9.53 14.30 -7.11
C ASP A 218 10.84 13.71 -7.67
N GLY A 219 10.86 13.49 -8.98
CA GLY A 219 12.08 13.25 -9.74
C GLY A 219 12.68 14.52 -10.37
N PRO A 220 13.88 14.40 -10.95
CA PRO A 220 14.42 15.43 -11.84
C PRO A 220 13.52 15.60 -13.07
N MET A 221 13.49 16.81 -13.63
CA MET A 221 12.67 17.09 -14.81
C MET A 221 13.08 16.20 -15.99
N MET A 222 12.14 15.42 -16.50
CA MET A 222 12.30 14.56 -17.67
C MET A 222 12.25 15.38 -18.96
N ALA A 223 13.05 15.00 -19.95
CA ALA A 223 13.03 15.61 -21.27
C ALA A 223 11.70 15.32 -22.00
N SER A 224 11.12 16.33 -22.67
CA SER A 224 9.84 16.20 -23.38
C SER A 224 9.81 15.05 -24.39
N ALA A 225 10.90 14.83 -25.14
CA ALA A 225 10.99 13.74 -26.12
C ALA A 225 10.84 12.36 -25.46
N HIS A 226 11.39 12.19 -24.25
CA HIS A 226 11.25 10.93 -23.51
C HIS A 226 9.84 10.76 -22.93
N LEU A 227 9.23 11.85 -22.45
CA LEU A 227 7.82 11.84 -22.05
C LEU A 227 6.90 11.50 -23.22
N ASP A 228 7.20 11.98 -24.43
CA ASP A 228 6.45 11.65 -25.64
C ASP A 228 6.54 10.15 -25.93
N GLU A 229 7.72 9.53 -25.87
CA GLU A 229 7.90 8.09 -26.06
C GLU A 229 7.06 7.26 -25.08
N ILE A 230 7.12 7.61 -23.78
CA ILE A 230 6.36 6.93 -22.73
C ILE A 230 4.85 7.13 -22.94
N CYS A 231 4.44 8.35 -23.28
CA CYS A 231 3.03 8.69 -23.54
C CYS A 231 2.47 7.84 -24.68
N HIS A 232 3.16 7.80 -25.83
CA HIS A 232 2.74 6.98 -26.99
C HIS A 232 2.66 5.50 -26.64
N LYS A 233 3.61 4.98 -25.86
CA LYS A 233 3.60 3.59 -25.40
C LYS A 233 2.33 3.28 -24.61
N ILE A 234 1.93 4.13 -23.68
CA ILE A 234 0.73 3.91 -22.86
C ILE A 234 -0.56 4.14 -23.69
N GLN A 235 -0.57 5.17 -24.54
CA GLN A 235 -1.70 5.46 -25.46
C GLN A 235 -1.98 4.30 -26.41
N SER A 236 -0.95 3.57 -26.86
CA SER A 236 -1.13 2.37 -27.71
C SER A 236 -1.95 1.27 -27.03
N VAL A 237 -1.98 1.26 -25.70
CA VAL A 237 -2.74 0.32 -24.87
C VAL A 237 -4.09 0.91 -24.45
N SER A 238 -4.14 2.19 -24.05
CA SER A 238 -5.38 2.83 -23.61
C SER A 238 -6.34 3.18 -24.76
N GLY A 239 -5.81 3.25 -25.99
CA GLY A 239 -6.55 3.65 -27.19
C GLY A 239 -6.79 5.15 -27.30
N LEU A 240 -6.20 5.97 -26.42
CA LEU A 240 -6.35 7.41 -26.48
C LEU A 240 -5.58 8.02 -27.65
N SER A 241 -6.23 8.87 -28.43
CA SER A 241 -5.61 9.67 -29.49
C SER A 241 -6.21 11.08 -29.53
N PRO A 242 -5.48 12.10 -29.99
CA PRO A 242 -6.04 13.43 -30.21
C PRO A 242 -7.21 13.44 -31.22
N PRO A 243 -8.11 14.44 -31.16
CA PRO A 243 -8.14 15.54 -30.20
C PRO A 243 -8.60 15.08 -28.80
N PHE A 244 -8.00 15.66 -27.75
CA PHE A 244 -8.40 15.40 -26.37
C PHE A 244 -9.60 16.23 -25.96
N ASP A 245 -10.44 15.69 -25.07
CA ASP A 245 -11.52 16.44 -24.46
C ASP A 245 -10.98 17.44 -23.41
N ASN A 246 -10.94 18.72 -23.76
CA ASN A 246 -10.46 19.80 -22.89
C ASN A 246 -11.54 20.34 -21.93
N ARG A 247 -12.68 19.64 -21.77
CA ARG A 247 -13.72 20.00 -20.80
C ARG A 247 -13.18 19.95 -19.38
N PHE A 248 -13.40 21.05 -18.65
CA PHE A 248 -13.12 21.21 -17.24
C PHE A 248 -14.42 21.53 -16.51
N ASP A 249 -14.71 20.80 -15.43
CA ASP A 249 -15.99 20.86 -14.73
C ASP A 249 -15.88 21.70 -13.44
N GLY A 250 -15.18 22.82 -13.52
CA GLY A 250 -15.02 23.81 -12.46
C GLY A 250 -15.09 25.25 -13.00
N PRO A 251 -14.80 26.27 -12.18
CA PRO A 251 -14.84 27.67 -12.61
C PRO A 251 -13.86 27.96 -13.76
N ASP A 252 -14.30 28.72 -14.78
CA ASP A 252 -13.47 29.05 -15.94
C ASP A 252 -12.21 29.85 -15.59
N ASP A 253 -12.24 30.60 -14.48
CA ASP A 253 -11.15 31.41 -13.95
C ASP A 253 -10.21 30.66 -12.99
N ASP A 254 -10.42 29.35 -12.81
CA ASP A 254 -9.57 28.52 -11.95
C ASP A 254 -8.15 28.41 -12.49
N GLY A 255 -7.21 29.09 -11.81
CA GLY A 255 -5.80 29.13 -12.15
C GLY A 255 -4.97 27.91 -11.73
N ASN A 256 -5.56 26.89 -11.10
CA ASN A 256 -4.85 25.69 -10.63
C ASN A 256 -4.10 24.99 -11.78
N LEU A 257 -2.91 24.43 -11.48
CA LEU A 257 -2.07 23.76 -12.48
C LEU A 257 -2.83 22.66 -13.23
N PHE A 258 -3.57 21.80 -12.52
CA PHE A 258 -4.30 20.70 -13.14
C PHE A 258 -5.51 21.17 -13.94
N ALA A 259 -6.22 22.19 -13.47
CA ALA A 259 -7.30 22.83 -14.23
C ALA A 259 -6.80 23.35 -15.60
N ARG A 260 -5.61 23.99 -15.61
CA ARG A 260 -4.96 24.46 -16.84
C ARG A 260 -4.49 23.33 -17.75
N ILE A 261 -4.00 22.21 -17.19
CA ILE A 261 -3.64 21.00 -17.95
C ILE A 261 -4.89 20.38 -18.60
N ILE A 262 -5.98 20.21 -17.84
CA ILE A 262 -7.24 19.64 -18.35
C ILE A 262 -7.77 20.47 -19.52
N ARG A 263 -7.74 21.80 -19.43
CA ARG A 263 -8.16 22.72 -20.49
C ARG A 263 -7.19 22.82 -21.69
N GLY A 264 -6.07 22.08 -21.66
CA GLY A 264 -5.07 22.12 -22.74
C GLY A 264 -4.31 23.44 -22.84
N GLN A 265 -4.27 24.24 -21.77
CA GLN A 265 -3.57 25.54 -21.71
C GLN A 265 -2.06 25.38 -21.44
N LEU A 266 -1.62 24.17 -21.12
CA LEU A 266 -0.23 23.81 -20.82
C LEU A 266 0.17 22.56 -21.62
N PRO A 267 1.48 22.33 -21.83
CA PRO A 267 1.96 21.06 -22.35
C PRO A 267 1.43 19.89 -21.52
N GLN A 268 0.95 18.83 -22.18
CA GLN A 268 0.35 17.69 -21.53
C GLN A 268 0.74 16.38 -22.21
N TRP A 269 0.99 15.36 -21.39
CA TRP A 269 1.24 13.98 -21.83
C TRP A 269 0.07 13.11 -21.36
N ARG A 270 -1.12 13.39 -21.89
CA ARG A 270 -2.36 12.71 -21.54
C ARG A 270 -2.34 11.28 -22.05
N ILE A 271 -2.54 10.32 -21.16
CA ILE A 271 -2.46 8.88 -21.49
C ILE A 271 -3.83 8.20 -21.50
N TRP A 272 -4.81 8.79 -20.81
CA TRP A 272 -6.17 8.26 -20.74
C TRP A 272 -7.13 9.37 -20.28
N GLU A 273 -8.38 9.29 -20.71
CA GLU A 273 -9.48 10.12 -20.22
C GLU A 273 -10.79 9.36 -20.27
N ASP A 274 -11.74 9.78 -19.44
CA ASP A 274 -13.15 9.43 -19.58
C ASP A 274 -14.04 10.67 -19.38
N GLU A 275 -15.33 10.44 -19.14
CA GLU A 275 -16.29 11.49 -18.91
C GLU A 275 -15.91 12.36 -17.71
N ASP A 276 -15.33 11.81 -16.63
CA ASP A 276 -15.15 12.52 -15.36
C ASP A 276 -13.68 12.72 -14.97
N HIS A 277 -12.73 12.07 -15.66
CA HIS A 277 -11.33 12.01 -15.24
C HIS A 277 -10.35 12.15 -16.41
N VAL A 278 -9.13 12.57 -16.06
CA VAL A 278 -7.98 12.68 -16.97
C VAL A 278 -6.74 12.10 -16.28
N ALA A 279 -5.98 11.28 -16.99
CA ALA A 279 -4.68 10.77 -16.54
C ALA A 279 -3.56 11.25 -17.46
N PHE A 280 -2.47 11.76 -16.89
CA PHE A 280 -1.33 12.28 -17.63
C PHE A 280 0.00 12.02 -16.91
N LEU A 281 1.09 12.00 -17.66
CA LEU A 281 2.44 11.89 -17.10
C LEU A 281 2.89 13.21 -16.49
N THR A 282 3.55 13.12 -15.32
CA THR A 282 4.26 14.26 -14.74
C THR A 282 5.68 14.35 -15.30
N PRO A 283 6.20 15.56 -15.60
CA PRO A 283 7.60 15.73 -15.96
C PRO A 283 8.55 15.52 -14.77
N PHE A 284 8.07 15.52 -13.52
CA PHE A 284 8.87 15.31 -12.31
C PHE A 284 8.67 13.89 -11.73
N ALA A 285 8.65 12.89 -12.60
CA ALA A 285 8.41 11.50 -12.24
C ALA A 285 9.62 10.88 -11.51
N ASN A 286 9.40 10.16 -10.41
CA ASN A 286 10.43 9.37 -9.73
C ASN A 286 10.57 7.91 -10.25
N ALA A 287 9.65 7.50 -11.13
CA ALA A 287 9.68 6.22 -11.84
C ALA A 287 9.13 6.39 -13.26
N GLU A 288 9.60 5.57 -14.20
CA GLU A 288 9.10 5.62 -15.59
C GLU A 288 7.60 5.28 -15.64
N GLY A 289 6.81 6.15 -16.29
CA GLY A 289 5.36 6.00 -16.39
C GLY A 289 4.57 6.49 -15.16
N PHE A 290 5.22 7.18 -14.22
CA PHE A 290 4.53 7.85 -13.12
C PHE A 290 3.39 8.73 -13.66
N THR A 291 2.18 8.43 -13.23
CA THR A 291 0.95 9.02 -13.75
C THR A 291 0.22 9.76 -12.66
N VAL A 292 -0.29 10.93 -12.99
CA VAL A 292 -1.22 11.71 -12.18
C VAL A 292 -2.61 11.54 -12.78
N LEU A 293 -3.54 10.97 -12.00
CA LEU A 293 -4.95 10.83 -12.34
C LEU A 293 -5.76 11.85 -11.54
N VAL A 294 -6.56 12.66 -12.23
CA VAL A 294 -7.36 13.74 -11.64
C VAL A 294 -8.80 13.68 -12.13
N PRO A 295 -9.79 14.10 -11.31
CA PRO A 295 -11.12 14.42 -11.82
C PRO A 295 -11.08 15.67 -12.73
N ARG A 296 -12.12 15.87 -13.54
CA ARG A 296 -12.31 17.10 -14.34
C ARG A 296 -12.80 18.26 -13.50
N ALA A 297 -13.50 17.98 -12.41
CA ALA A 297 -13.94 18.97 -11.44
C ALA A 297 -12.83 19.23 -10.40
N HIS A 298 -12.67 20.49 -9.98
CA HIS A 298 -11.73 20.82 -8.92
C HIS A 298 -12.27 20.36 -7.56
N LEU A 299 -11.82 19.18 -7.13
CA LEU A 299 -12.11 18.61 -5.81
C LEU A 299 -10.92 18.81 -4.86
N SER A 300 -11.17 18.74 -3.55
CA SER A 300 -10.11 18.87 -2.54
C SER A 300 -8.98 17.86 -2.74
N SER A 301 -7.74 18.29 -2.51
CA SER A 301 -6.57 17.38 -2.48
C SER A 301 -6.63 16.30 -1.40
N ASP A 302 -7.49 16.47 -0.38
CA ASP A 302 -7.79 15.41 0.58
C ASP A 302 -8.78 14.41 0.00
N ILE A 303 -8.25 13.38 -0.66
CA ILE A 303 -9.03 12.32 -1.30
C ILE A 303 -9.94 11.58 -0.30
N PHE A 304 -9.58 11.50 0.98
CA PHE A 304 -10.44 10.85 1.97
C PHE A 304 -11.59 11.73 2.47
N ALA A 305 -11.62 13.01 2.10
CA ALA A 305 -12.67 13.96 2.45
C ALA A 305 -13.58 14.33 1.28
N ILE A 306 -13.33 13.84 0.07
CA ILE A 306 -14.22 14.09 -1.08
C ILE A 306 -15.52 13.28 -0.97
N GLU A 307 -16.52 13.67 -1.74
CA GLU A 307 -17.84 13.05 -1.71
C GLU A 307 -17.77 11.55 -2.13
N PRO A 308 -18.55 10.65 -1.47
CA PRO A 308 -18.54 9.21 -1.70
C PRO A 308 -18.58 8.70 -3.15
N LEU A 309 -19.47 9.24 -3.98
CA LEU A 309 -19.59 8.85 -5.38
C LEU A 309 -18.36 9.30 -6.17
N SER A 310 -17.88 10.51 -5.92
CA SER A 310 -16.65 11.07 -6.51
C SER A 310 -15.43 10.23 -6.14
N TYR A 311 -15.29 9.84 -4.87
CA TYR A 311 -14.25 8.91 -4.40
C TYR A 311 -14.34 7.58 -5.13
N THR A 312 -15.52 6.97 -5.16
CA THR A 312 -15.75 5.67 -5.82
C THR A 312 -15.39 5.70 -7.30
N ASN A 313 -15.78 6.76 -8.01
CA ASN A 313 -15.48 6.91 -9.44
C ASN A 313 -13.99 7.16 -9.68
N LEU A 314 -13.33 7.96 -8.83
CA LEU A 314 -11.88 8.16 -8.89
C LEU A 314 -11.13 6.83 -8.66
N MET A 315 -11.60 5.99 -7.74
CA MET A 315 -11.02 4.66 -7.51
C MET A 315 -11.22 3.71 -8.70
N LYS A 316 -12.40 3.73 -9.34
CA LYS A 316 -12.63 2.97 -10.59
C LYS A 316 -11.67 3.41 -11.71
N ALA A 317 -11.47 4.72 -11.85
CA ALA A 317 -10.52 5.28 -12.81
C ALA A 317 -9.08 4.86 -12.47
N ALA A 318 -8.69 4.87 -11.19
CA ALA A 318 -7.37 4.44 -10.75
C ALA A 318 -7.11 2.96 -11.06
N HIS A 319 -8.10 2.08 -10.83
CA HIS A 319 -8.01 0.65 -11.18
C HIS A 319 -7.79 0.45 -12.69
N LYS A 320 -8.55 1.17 -13.51
CA LYS A 320 -8.45 1.11 -14.97
C LYS A 320 -7.10 1.61 -15.49
N VAL A 321 -6.63 2.76 -15.01
CA VAL A 321 -5.35 3.34 -15.43
C VAL A 321 -4.17 2.48 -14.98
N ALA A 322 -4.21 1.93 -13.77
CA ALA A 322 -3.20 0.96 -13.31
C ALA A 322 -3.14 -0.27 -14.23
N GLY A 323 -4.28 -0.73 -14.75
CA GLY A 323 -4.35 -1.78 -15.77
C GLY A 323 -3.62 -1.42 -17.07
N PHE A 324 -3.83 -0.21 -17.60
CA PHE A 324 -3.11 0.28 -18.78
C PHE A 324 -1.60 0.38 -18.55
N LEU A 325 -1.18 0.89 -17.40
CA LEU A 325 0.24 0.96 -17.03
C LEU A 325 0.86 -0.44 -16.95
N THR A 326 0.17 -1.36 -16.28
CA THR A 326 0.63 -2.75 -16.12
C THR A 326 0.84 -3.42 -17.48
N GLN A 327 -0.12 -3.27 -18.40
CA GLN A 327 -0.04 -3.82 -19.75
C GLN A 327 1.01 -3.12 -20.62
N ALA A 328 1.10 -1.79 -20.59
CA ALA A 328 2.04 -1.02 -21.40
C ALA A 328 3.49 -1.36 -21.06
N PHE A 329 3.81 -1.58 -19.79
CA PHE A 329 5.17 -1.88 -19.34
C PHE A 329 5.45 -3.38 -19.18
N GLY A 330 4.44 -4.25 -19.32
CA GLY A 330 4.61 -5.70 -19.10
C GLY A 330 5.01 -6.05 -17.66
N ILE A 331 4.64 -5.20 -16.71
CA ILE A 331 4.96 -5.35 -15.29
C ILE A 331 3.85 -6.12 -14.58
N GLN A 332 4.11 -6.52 -13.34
CA GLN A 332 3.12 -7.25 -12.55
C GLN A 332 2.42 -6.36 -11.54
N GLN A 333 2.90 -5.15 -11.24
CA GLN A 333 2.48 -4.38 -10.09
C GLN A 333 2.54 -2.86 -10.36
N CYS A 334 1.60 -2.12 -9.77
CA CYS A 334 1.55 -0.66 -9.83
C CYS A 334 1.29 -0.13 -8.42
N GLY A 335 2.13 0.79 -7.95
CA GLY A 335 1.93 1.51 -6.70
C GLY A 335 0.90 2.61 -6.82
N MET A 336 0.42 3.08 -5.66
CA MET A 336 -0.57 4.15 -5.54
C MET A 336 -0.31 5.01 -4.31
N ILE A 337 -0.41 6.33 -4.46
CA ILE A 337 -0.24 7.30 -3.37
C ILE A 337 -1.35 8.35 -3.37
N PHE A 338 -1.93 8.61 -2.18
CA PHE A 338 -2.72 9.81 -1.88
C PHE A 338 -1.94 10.65 -0.87
N GLU A 339 -1.66 11.90 -1.22
CA GLU A 339 -0.86 12.81 -0.38
C GLU A 339 -1.46 14.22 -0.39
N GLY A 340 -1.51 14.88 -1.55
CA GLY A 340 -2.28 16.11 -1.72
C GLY A 340 -1.64 17.41 -1.21
N PHE A 341 -0.32 17.48 -1.02
CA PHE A 341 0.36 18.68 -0.46
C PHE A 341 1.21 19.49 -1.44
N GLU A 342 1.42 19.02 -2.67
CA GLU A 342 2.10 19.82 -3.69
C GLU A 342 1.11 20.72 -4.44
N ILE A 343 -0.07 20.18 -4.73
CA ILE A 343 -1.12 20.83 -5.50
C ILE A 343 -2.45 20.56 -4.79
N ASP A 344 -3.18 21.63 -4.44
CA ASP A 344 -4.52 21.51 -3.86
C ASP A 344 -5.53 21.20 -4.95
N TYR A 345 -5.61 19.92 -5.33
CA TYR A 345 -6.57 19.37 -6.29
C TYR A 345 -6.57 17.84 -6.07
N ALA A 346 -7.72 17.15 -6.08
CA ALA A 346 -7.74 15.70 -5.91
C ALA A 346 -6.88 14.98 -6.97
N HIS A 347 -5.87 14.21 -6.57
CA HIS A 347 -5.02 13.50 -7.52
C HIS A 347 -4.47 12.19 -6.98
N VAL A 348 -4.62 11.12 -7.76
CA VAL A 348 -4.03 9.81 -7.49
C VAL A 348 -2.70 9.73 -8.23
N LYS A 349 -1.62 9.49 -7.49
CA LYS A 349 -0.29 9.19 -8.05
C LYS A 349 -0.21 7.67 -8.28
N LEU A 350 -0.07 7.22 -9.53
CA LEU A 350 0.11 5.81 -9.91
C LEU A 350 1.55 5.58 -10.37
N ILE A 351 2.20 4.56 -9.82
CA ILE A 351 3.64 4.34 -9.95
C ILE A 351 3.92 2.93 -10.48
N PRO A 352 4.26 2.75 -11.77
CA PRO A 352 4.65 1.45 -12.30
C PRO A 352 5.84 0.83 -11.55
N ILE A 353 5.72 -0.43 -11.10
CA ILE A 353 6.79 -1.14 -10.40
C ILE A 353 7.61 -1.96 -11.39
N HIS A 354 8.70 -1.37 -11.89
CA HIS A 354 9.64 -2.03 -12.81
C HIS A 354 10.53 -2.99 -12.03
N ALA A 355 10.61 -4.26 -12.45
CA ALA A 355 11.37 -5.28 -11.73
C ALA A 355 12.84 -4.84 -11.48
N ALA A 356 13.37 -5.18 -10.30
CA ALA A 356 14.77 -4.94 -9.96
C ALA A 356 15.70 -5.66 -10.94
N SER A 357 16.84 -5.05 -11.29
CA SER A 357 17.91 -5.80 -11.96
C SER A 357 18.50 -6.82 -10.99
N GLU A 358 18.99 -7.96 -11.47
CA GLU A 358 19.61 -9.03 -10.65
C GLU A 358 20.82 -8.57 -9.81
N THR A 359 21.22 -7.30 -9.94
CA THR A 359 22.38 -6.66 -9.32
C THR A 359 22.02 -5.61 -8.26
N SER A 360 20.75 -5.44 -7.90
CA SER A 360 20.40 -4.48 -6.85
C SER A 360 20.79 -5.02 -5.48
N ASP A 361 21.71 -4.33 -4.81
CA ASP A 361 21.85 -4.40 -3.36
C ASP A 361 20.49 -3.98 -2.77
N ASP A 362 19.66 -4.97 -2.45
CA ASP A 362 18.40 -4.77 -1.75
C ASP A 362 18.73 -3.90 -0.53
N PRO A 363 18.18 -2.68 -0.37
CA PRO A 363 18.56 -1.81 0.72
C PRO A 363 17.90 -2.35 2.00
N LEU A 364 18.50 -3.40 2.55
CA LEU A 364 18.18 -4.06 3.80
C LEU A 364 18.15 -3.08 4.99
N GLU A 365 18.75 -1.91 4.79
CA GLU A 365 18.91 -0.84 5.77
C GLU A 365 18.02 0.38 5.53
N ALA A 366 17.24 0.46 4.43
CA ALA A 366 16.37 1.61 4.22
C ALA A 366 15.24 1.58 5.26
N VAL A 367 15.30 2.53 6.19
CA VAL A 367 14.32 2.75 7.25
C VAL A 367 13.80 4.17 7.10
N GLU A 368 12.49 4.32 7.04
CA GLU A 368 11.88 5.64 7.11
C GLU A 368 12.09 6.20 8.53
N PRO A 369 12.64 7.41 8.72
CA PRO A 369 12.71 7.99 10.04
C PRO A 369 11.30 8.21 10.62
N PHE A 370 11.18 8.08 11.94
CA PHE A 370 9.94 8.46 12.60
C PHE A 370 9.86 9.99 12.71
N HIS A 371 8.75 10.56 12.26
CA HIS A 371 8.47 11.99 12.35
C HIS A 371 7.17 12.26 13.11
N GLU A 372 7.26 13.16 14.09
CA GLU A 372 6.11 13.65 14.86
C GLU A 372 5.18 14.53 14.04
N THR A 373 5.70 15.19 12.99
CA THR A 373 4.93 16.02 12.06
C THR A 373 5.26 15.66 10.63
N TYR A 374 4.32 15.88 9.73
CA TYR A 374 4.50 15.64 8.30
C TYR A 374 5.66 16.48 7.72
N GLN A 375 6.50 15.84 6.90
CA GLN A 375 7.73 16.44 6.35
C GLN A 375 7.63 16.77 4.85
N GLY A 376 6.44 16.70 4.25
CA GLY A 376 6.27 16.97 2.81
C GLY A 376 6.52 15.78 1.90
N TYR A 377 6.55 14.56 2.44
CA TYR A 377 6.57 13.32 1.67
C TYR A 377 6.02 12.13 2.48
N VAL A 378 5.68 11.05 1.79
CA VAL A 378 5.41 9.72 2.35
C VAL A 378 6.17 8.64 1.57
N SER A 379 6.50 7.53 2.24
CA SER A 379 7.18 6.39 1.61
C SER A 379 6.58 5.05 2.08
N SER A 380 6.78 3.99 1.29
CA SER A 380 6.35 2.63 1.67
C SER A 380 7.38 1.93 2.57
N LEU A 381 8.50 2.59 2.89
CA LEU A 381 9.50 2.11 3.81
C LEU A 381 8.93 1.96 5.21
N SER A 382 9.38 0.91 5.90
CA SER A 382 9.02 0.69 7.30
C SER A 382 9.84 1.59 8.21
N GLY A 383 9.17 2.18 9.20
CA GLY A 383 9.82 3.01 10.21
C GLY A 383 10.68 2.23 11.22
N PRO A 384 11.18 2.89 12.27
CA PRO A 384 11.84 2.19 13.37
C PRO A 384 10.85 1.30 14.13
N ILE A 385 11.35 0.22 14.75
CA ILE A 385 10.51 -0.62 15.61
C ILE A 385 10.01 0.20 16.82
N THR A 386 8.71 0.15 17.06
CA THR A 386 8.12 0.77 18.26
C THR A 386 8.63 0.09 19.53
N GLN A 387 9.00 0.88 20.53
CA GLN A 387 9.39 0.38 21.85
C GLN A 387 8.17 0.17 22.78
N ASP A 388 7.02 0.78 22.46
CA ASP A 388 5.78 0.69 23.26
C ASP A 388 4.67 -0.05 22.50
N LEU A 389 4.87 -1.36 22.30
CA LEU A 389 3.85 -2.26 21.76
C LEU A 389 2.54 -2.24 22.59
N PRO A 390 2.56 -2.19 23.94
CA PRO A 390 1.34 -2.07 24.74
C PRO A 390 0.50 -0.82 24.41
N ALA A 391 1.12 0.34 24.13
CA ALA A 391 0.39 1.52 23.70
C ALA A 391 -0.31 1.32 22.35
N LEU A 392 0.37 0.70 21.37
CA LEU A 392 -0.27 0.36 20.10
C LEU A 392 -1.43 -0.63 20.27
N GLY A 393 -1.30 -1.58 21.21
CA GLY A 393 -2.40 -2.49 21.56
C GLY A 393 -3.60 -1.77 22.17
N ARG A 394 -3.38 -0.80 23.07
CA ARG A 394 -4.46 0.06 23.60
C ARG A 394 -5.11 0.90 22.51
N ALA A 395 -4.31 1.47 21.61
CA ALA A 395 -4.83 2.22 20.45
C ALA A 395 -5.67 1.32 19.54
N ALA A 396 -5.21 0.10 19.24
CA ALA A 396 -5.98 -0.87 18.44
C ALA A 396 -7.33 -1.21 19.10
N GLN A 397 -7.37 -1.38 20.42
CA GLN A 397 -8.62 -1.60 21.15
C GLN A 397 -9.57 -0.40 21.06
N ALA A 398 -9.04 0.83 21.08
CA ALA A 398 -9.86 2.03 20.93
C ALA A 398 -10.39 2.18 19.50
N LEU A 399 -9.52 2.04 18.50
CA LEU A 399 -9.88 2.09 17.08
C LEU A 399 -10.94 1.03 16.72
N ARG A 400 -10.81 -0.19 17.26
CA ARG A 400 -11.80 -1.25 17.03
C ARG A 400 -13.22 -0.87 17.46
N ARG A 401 -13.37 -0.02 18.48
CA ARG A 401 -14.69 0.46 18.95
C ARG A 401 -15.25 1.58 18.07
N LEU A 402 -14.39 2.28 17.33
CA LEU A 402 -14.75 3.38 16.43
C LEU A 402 -15.00 2.90 15.00
N MET A 403 -14.40 1.78 14.61
CA MET A 403 -14.63 1.20 13.29
C MET A 403 -16.11 0.84 13.09
N PRO A 404 -16.71 1.21 11.95
CA PRO A 404 -18.08 0.83 11.62
C PRO A 404 -18.23 -0.70 11.50
N THR A 405 -19.36 -1.23 11.97
CA THR A 405 -19.67 -2.66 11.91
C THR A 405 -20.12 -3.13 10.54
N ASP A 406 -20.58 -2.21 9.67
CA ASP A 406 -21.04 -2.52 8.33
C ASP A 406 -20.55 -1.43 7.34
N ILE A 407 -19.44 -1.71 6.67
CA ILE A 407 -18.81 -0.78 5.71
C ILE A 407 -19.53 -0.83 4.36
N SER A 408 -20.27 -1.91 4.07
CA SER A 408 -20.99 -2.09 2.79
C SER A 408 -22.15 -1.12 2.62
N ASN A 409 -22.75 -0.67 3.72
CA ASN A 409 -23.91 0.25 3.74
C ASN A 409 -23.54 1.73 3.87
N ALA A 410 -22.28 2.06 4.17
CA ALA A 410 -21.85 3.44 4.43
C ALA A 410 -21.83 4.33 3.17
N LEU A 411 -21.79 3.73 1.98
CA LEU A 411 -21.68 4.46 0.70
C LEU A 411 -22.95 4.36 -0.18
N SER A 412 -23.90 3.50 0.18
CA SER A 412 -25.15 3.27 -0.56
C SER A 412 -26.32 4.15 -0.08
N THR A 413 -26.12 4.99 0.94
CA THR A 413 -27.16 5.87 1.50
C THR A 413 -27.11 7.33 1.02
N SER A 414 -26.36 7.66 -0.05
CA SER A 414 -26.55 8.95 -0.72
C SER A 414 -27.80 8.90 -1.62
N THR A 415 -28.94 9.23 -1.02
CA THR A 415 -30.15 9.54 -1.77
C THR A 415 -29.83 10.67 -2.74
N ILE A 416 -30.12 10.48 -4.02
CA ILE A 416 -30.01 11.48 -5.08
C ILE A 416 -30.79 12.74 -4.64
N VAL A 417 -30.09 13.72 -4.08
CA VAL A 417 -30.59 15.10 -4.03
C VAL A 417 -29.99 15.78 -5.24
N ARG A 418 -30.69 15.65 -6.38
CA ARG A 418 -30.52 16.62 -7.48
C ARG A 418 -30.74 18.00 -6.87
N ALA A 419 -29.75 18.88 -7.00
CA ALA A 419 -29.92 20.29 -6.66
C ALA A 419 -31.20 20.81 -7.35
N PRO A 420 -32.07 21.57 -6.65
CA PRO A 420 -33.21 22.17 -7.29
C PRO A 420 -32.70 23.12 -8.39
N LYS A 421 -33.22 22.94 -9.61
CA LYS A 421 -33.06 23.94 -10.68
C LYS A 421 -33.49 25.29 -10.11
N GLU A 422 -32.60 26.27 -10.15
CA GLU A 422 -32.99 27.66 -9.90
C GLU A 422 -34.13 28.03 -10.86
N PRO A 423 -35.16 28.76 -10.39
CA PRO A 423 -36.22 29.22 -11.27
C PRO A 423 -35.65 30.28 -12.22
N GLU A 424 -35.83 30.06 -13.53
CA GLU A 424 -35.70 31.09 -14.55
C GLU A 424 -36.59 32.27 -14.16
N TYR A 425 -35.99 33.37 -13.69
CA TYR A 425 -36.67 34.66 -13.68
C TYR A 425 -36.55 35.28 -15.07
N GLY A 426 -37.57 35.04 -15.89
CA GLY A 426 -37.87 35.91 -17.01
C GLY A 426 -38.45 37.23 -16.51
N HIS A 427 -37.79 38.34 -16.85
CA HIS A 427 -38.36 39.50 -17.55
C HIS A 427 -37.31 40.59 -17.75
#